data_AF-A0A540M2N8-F1
#
_entry.id   AF-A0A540M2N8-F1
#
_cell.length_a   1.000
_cell.length_b   1.000
_cell.length_c   1.000
_cell.angle_alpha   90.00
_cell.angle_beta   90.00
_cell.angle_gamma   90.00
#
_symmetry.space_group_name_H-M   'P 1'
#
loop_
_entity.id
_entity.type
_entity.pdbx_description
1 polymer ?
#
loop_
_entity_poly.entity_id
_entity_poly.type
_entity_poly.pdbx_seq_one_letter_code
_entity_poly.pdbx_strand_id
1 'polypeptide(L)'
;MDQSKTQGVVAKDTITLASGSGKPVSFKEVVFGCGHNNTGENFSENLMGMVGLGLGNTSLVSQIAPYVGGRKFSHCLVPFDPDHPNAAGTLSFGNGSEVTGEGAVSTPLIIKDQNDRYAYQYHVTVEGISVGTTFVPFDSSGSVSKGNMFLDSGTQVTVLPQDFYGQLMEQVKKAVDLKPVLVGDPKNGTRFCYNTSTLDHLKGATLTVHFEGGGKVKLTPEQAFFHTEDDGYKLLCSMLMNATEVASEDVNVAIYGSNAQSNFWVGFDLERMMVSFKPTDCRSGGDGKSTGDGKKNRSKEGK
;
A
#
# COMPACT_ATOMS: atom_id res chain seq x y z
N MET A 1 -1.66 12.23 8.44
CA MET A 1 -0.74 11.49 9.34
C MET A 1 -1.32 11.57 10.73
N ASP A 2 -1.23 10.50 11.50
CA ASP A 2 -1.75 10.27 12.87
C ASP A 2 -1.25 11.26 13.95
N GLN A 3 -0.68 12.40 13.55
CA GLN A 3 -0.09 13.44 14.39
C GLN A 3 1.05 12.95 15.30
N SER A 4 1.57 11.74 15.05
CA SER A 4 2.73 11.22 15.75
C SER A 4 3.95 12.11 15.52
N LYS A 5 4.73 12.33 16.58
CA LYS A 5 5.94 13.15 16.57
C LYS A 5 7.03 12.43 17.34
N THR A 6 8.26 12.59 16.87
CA THR A 6 9.45 12.12 17.56
C THR A 6 10.46 13.26 17.61
N GLN A 7 11.10 13.44 18.76
CA GLN A 7 12.24 14.33 18.95
C GLN A 7 13.41 13.52 19.49
N GLY A 8 14.59 13.79 18.96
CA GLY A 8 15.78 13.05 19.33
C GLY A 8 17.03 13.54 18.62
N VAL A 9 18.00 12.65 18.50
CA VAL A 9 19.31 12.96 17.90
C VAL A 9 19.52 12.18 16.62
N VAL A 10 20.31 12.75 15.71
CA VAL A 10 20.79 12.03 14.53
C VAL A 10 21.95 11.13 14.96
N ALA A 11 21.91 9.87 14.54
CA ALA A 11 22.94 8.88 14.79
C ALA A 11 23.35 8.19 13.49
N LYS A 12 24.44 7.43 13.58
CA LYS A 12 24.90 6.53 12.53
C LYS A 12 25.20 5.17 13.12
N ASP A 13 24.83 4.13 12.39
CA ASP A 13 25.17 2.76 12.75
C ASP A 13 25.19 1.86 11.50
N THR A 14 25.33 0.56 11.72
CA THR A 14 25.32 -0.46 10.69
C THR A 14 23.96 -1.14 10.62
N ILE A 15 23.35 -1.15 9.44
CA ILE A 15 22.14 -1.95 9.17
C ILE A 15 22.57 -3.21 8.42
N THR A 16 22.08 -4.37 8.87
CA THR A 16 22.34 -5.65 8.20
C THR A 16 21.04 -6.23 7.66
N LEU A 17 21.00 -6.54 6.37
CA LEU A 17 19.85 -7.13 5.68
C LEU A 17 20.20 -8.52 5.15
N ALA A 18 19.18 -9.38 5.04
CA ALA A 18 19.28 -10.61 4.28
C ALA A 18 19.51 -10.31 2.79
N SER A 19 20.10 -11.26 2.06
CA SER A 19 20.39 -11.16 0.63
C SER A 19 19.99 -12.44 -0.08
N GLY A 20 19.61 -12.32 -1.35
CA GLY A 20 19.32 -13.46 -2.23
C GLY A 20 20.52 -14.41 -2.43
N SER A 21 21.74 -13.98 -2.10
CA SER A 21 22.94 -14.84 -2.07
C SER A 21 23.04 -15.73 -0.83
N GLY A 22 22.13 -15.60 0.14
CA GLY A 22 22.13 -16.31 1.41
C GLY A 22 23.12 -15.78 2.44
N LYS A 23 23.99 -14.82 2.08
CA LYS A 23 24.90 -14.15 3.02
C LYS A 23 24.37 -12.76 3.36
N PRO A 24 24.18 -12.42 4.65
CA PRO A 24 23.75 -11.07 5.04
C PRO A 24 24.69 -9.99 4.51
N VAL A 25 24.12 -8.83 4.19
CA VAL A 25 24.85 -7.65 3.70
C VAL A 25 24.69 -6.53 4.72
N SER A 26 25.82 -5.94 5.12
CA SER A 26 25.86 -4.84 6.09
C SER A 26 26.19 -3.52 5.42
N PHE A 27 25.37 -2.51 5.68
CA PHE A 27 25.55 -1.12 5.26
C PHE A 27 26.02 -0.32 6.46
N LYS A 28 27.25 0.21 6.40
CA LYS A 28 27.85 0.99 7.48
C LYS A 28 27.47 2.46 7.35
N GLU A 29 27.60 3.21 8.45
CA GLU A 29 27.40 4.66 8.48
C GLU A 29 26.00 5.09 8.02
N VAL A 30 24.99 4.22 8.16
CA VAL A 30 23.61 4.56 7.84
C VAL A 30 23.12 5.58 8.86
N VAL A 31 22.71 6.73 8.36
CA VAL A 31 22.17 7.85 9.15
C VAL A 31 20.71 7.57 9.47
N PHE A 32 20.33 7.65 10.74
CA PHE A 32 18.94 7.55 11.20
C PHE A 32 18.70 8.44 12.43
N GLY A 33 17.44 8.60 12.81
CA GLY A 33 17.05 9.32 14.03
C GLY A 33 16.86 8.37 15.20
N CYS A 34 17.50 8.67 16.33
CA CYS A 34 17.22 8.04 17.62
C CYS A 34 16.17 8.87 18.36
N GLY A 35 14.92 8.40 18.39
CA GLY A 35 13.82 9.07 19.10
C GLY A 35 13.96 8.92 20.62
N HIS A 36 13.96 10.04 21.34
CA HIS A 36 14.01 10.07 22.82
C HIS A 36 12.67 10.51 23.43
N ASN A 37 11.94 11.36 22.71
CA ASN A 37 10.62 11.82 23.11
C ASN A 37 9.66 11.55 21.95
N ASN A 38 8.86 10.50 22.09
CA ASN A 38 7.95 10.02 21.07
C ASN A 38 6.51 10.20 21.57
N THR A 39 5.66 10.81 20.74
CA THR A 39 4.23 10.94 20.97
C THR A 39 3.50 10.29 19.80
N GLY A 40 2.52 9.45 20.07
CA GLY A 40 1.76 8.70 19.04
C GLY A 40 1.24 7.38 19.58
N GLU A 41 0.19 6.84 18.97
CA GLU A 41 -0.47 5.61 19.44
C GLU A 41 0.29 4.32 19.05
N ASN A 42 1.25 4.42 18.14
CA ASN A 42 1.90 3.28 17.49
C ASN A 42 3.26 2.87 18.08
N PHE A 43 3.72 3.51 19.15
CA PHE A 43 4.98 3.13 19.82
C PHE A 43 4.69 2.12 20.93
N SER A 44 5.07 0.86 20.71
CA SER A 44 4.96 -0.23 21.69
C SER A 44 6.29 -0.97 21.82
N GLU A 45 6.42 -1.87 22.81
CA GLU A 45 7.63 -2.71 22.97
C GLU A 45 7.97 -3.51 21.70
N ASN A 46 6.97 -3.80 20.86
CA ASN A 46 7.13 -4.53 19.61
C ASN A 46 7.36 -3.63 18.38
N LEU A 47 7.22 -2.31 18.52
CA LEU A 47 7.38 -1.30 17.46
C LEU A 47 8.37 -0.22 17.92
N MET A 48 9.66 -0.55 17.83
CA MET A 48 10.76 0.30 18.33
C MET A 48 11.15 1.45 17.37
N GLY A 49 10.52 1.56 16.20
CA GLY A 49 10.83 2.63 15.25
C GLY A 49 10.14 2.47 13.90
N MET A 50 10.51 3.35 12.96
CA MET A 50 9.99 3.36 11.59
C MET A 50 11.15 3.38 10.59
N VAL A 51 11.03 2.61 9.52
CA VAL A 51 11.98 2.66 8.40
C VAL A 51 11.45 3.62 7.35
N GLY A 52 12.11 4.78 7.23
CA GLY A 52 11.75 5.79 6.23
C GLY A 52 12.15 5.35 4.82
N LEU A 53 11.16 5.11 3.97
CA LEU A 53 11.37 4.72 2.57
C LEU A 53 11.09 5.85 1.58
N GLY A 54 10.83 7.10 2.00
CA GLY A 54 10.44 8.20 1.11
C GLY A 54 11.53 8.71 0.14
N LEU A 55 11.22 9.77 -0.61
CA LEU A 55 12.09 10.33 -1.66
C LEU A 55 13.33 11.09 -1.14
N GLY A 56 13.42 11.34 0.17
CA GLY A 56 14.51 12.11 0.77
C GLY A 56 15.87 11.40 0.72
N ASN A 57 16.95 12.18 0.74
CA ASN A 57 18.33 11.65 0.68
C ASN A 57 18.73 10.81 1.91
N THR A 58 18.06 11.02 3.04
CA THR A 58 18.26 10.26 4.28
C THR A 58 17.33 9.05 4.38
N SER A 59 16.49 8.75 3.39
CA SER A 59 15.71 7.51 3.38
C SER A 59 16.63 6.30 3.24
N LEU A 60 16.20 5.14 3.75
CA LEU A 60 17.01 3.93 3.68
C LEU A 60 17.34 3.57 2.22
N VAL A 61 16.34 3.67 1.34
CA VAL A 61 16.47 3.39 -0.10
C VAL A 61 17.57 4.26 -0.72
N SER A 62 17.59 5.56 -0.41
CA SER A 62 18.61 6.48 -0.92
C SER A 62 20.01 6.16 -0.39
N GLN A 63 20.12 5.83 0.90
CA GLN A 63 21.41 5.57 1.53
C GLN A 63 22.07 4.26 1.07
N ILE A 64 21.28 3.22 0.79
CA ILE A 64 21.82 1.92 0.38
C ILE A 64 21.93 1.76 -1.14
N ALA A 65 21.27 2.61 -1.93
CA ALA A 65 21.24 2.54 -3.40
C ALA A 65 22.60 2.29 -4.08
N PRO A 66 23.72 2.95 -3.67
CA PRO A 66 25.03 2.73 -4.28
C PRO A 66 25.55 1.28 -4.16
N TYR A 67 25.03 0.51 -3.20
CA TYR A 67 25.50 -0.82 -2.86
C TYR A 67 24.58 -1.94 -3.37
N VAL A 68 23.32 -1.62 -3.69
CA VAL A 68 22.29 -2.63 -4.05
C VAL A 68 21.90 -2.59 -5.53
N GLY A 69 22.53 -1.73 -6.34
CA GLY A 69 22.27 -1.66 -7.78
C GLY A 69 21.17 -0.67 -8.16
N GLY A 70 20.98 0.37 -7.36
CA GLY A 70 20.13 1.51 -7.73
C GLY A 70 19.10 1.88 -6.67
N ARG A 71 18.46 3.03 -6.89
CA ARG A 71 17.45 3.57 -5.97
C ARG A 71 16.07 2.99 -6.27
N LYS A 72 15.90 1.71 -5.94
CA LYS A 72 14.67 0.95 -6.18
C LYS A 72 14.38 -0.02 -5.03
N PHE A 73 13.11 -0.32 -4.82
CA PHE A 73 12.68 -1.31 -3.85
C PHE A 73 11.30 -1.87 -4.23
N SER A 74 10.90 -2.96 -3.59
CA SER A 74 9.54 -3.51 -3.73
C SER A 74 9.09 -4.14 -2.43
N HIS A 75 7.79 -4.16 -2.20
CA HIS A 75 7.20 -4.91 -1.10
C HIS A 75 6.06 -5.81 -1.56
N CYS A 76 5.78 -6.84 -0.77
CA CYS A 76 4.59 -7.67 -0.86
C CYS A 76 3.94 -7.68 0.52
N LEU A 77 2.90 -6.87 0.72
CA LEU A 77 2.22 -6.77 2.02
C LEU A 77 1.20 -7.91 2.15
N VAL A 78 1.23 -8.58 3.29
CA VAL A 78 0.23 -9.58 3.62
C VAL A 78 -1.05 -8.87 4.11
N PRO A 79 -2.24 -9.33 3.69
CA PRO A 79 -3.48 -8.85 4.27
C PRO A 79 -3.54 -9.20 5.76
N PHE A 80 -4.12 -8.32 6.57
CA PHE A 80 -4.39 -8.65 7.97
C PHE A 80 -5.29 -9.89 8.04
N ASP A 81 -4.83 -10.88 8.79
CA ASP A 81 -5.52 -12.15 9.00
C ASP A 81 -5.37 -12.54 10.47
N PRO A 82 -6.45 -12.50 11.26
CA PRO A 82 -6.40 -12.84 12.68
C PRO A 82 -6.06 -14.32 12.91
N ASP A 83 -6.29 -15.20 11.94
CA ASP A 83 -5.94 -16.63 12.03
C ASP A 83 -4.45 -16.86 11.73
N HIS A 84 -3.80 -15.92 11.04
CA HIS A 84 -2.38 -15.97 10.69
C HIS A 84 -1.64 -14.66 11.07
N PRO A 85 -1.61 -14.28 12.37
CA PRO A 85 -1.07 -12.99 12.81
C PRO A 85 0.44 -12.84 12.59
N ASN A 86 1.14 -13.95 12.34
CA ASN A 86 2.58 -13.99 12.10
C ASN A 86 2.94 -14.12 10.62
N ALA A 87 1.98 -13.97 9.70
CA ALA A 87 2.27 -13.98 8.27
C ALA A 87 3.26 -12.85 7.94
N ALA A 88 4.34 -13.18 7.24
CA ALA A 88 5.38 -12.24 6.88
C ALA A 88 5.32 -11.94 5.39
N GLY A 89 5.22 -10.64 5.06
CA GLY A 89 5.46 -10.15 3.72
C GLY A 89 6.94 -10.05 3.38
N THR A 90 7.25 -9.47 2.23
CA THR A 90 8.62 -9.23 1.79
C THR A 90 8.86 -7.75 1.52
N LEU A 91 10.10 -7.31 1.77
CA LEU A 91 10.63 -6.02 1.36
C LEU A 91 12.01 -6.28 0.74
N SER A 92 12.22 -5.84 -0.48
CA SER A 92 13.44 -6.09 -1.25
C SER A 92 13.97 -4.79 -1.83
N PHE A 93 15.28 -4.65 -1.88
CA PHE A 93 15.96 -3.43 -2.30
C PHE A 93 16.92 -3.70 -3.44
N GLY A 94 17.03 -2.75 -4.38
CA GLY A 94 17.99 -2.82 -5.46
C GLY A 94 17.63 -3.84 -6.54
N ASN A 95 18.65 -4.38 -7.20
CA ASN A 95 18.45 -5.35 -8.29
C ASN A 95 17.69 -6.58 -7.82
N GLY A 96 16.68 -6.99 -8.59
CA GLY A 96 15.75 -8.06 -8.27
C GLY A 96 14.45 -7.59 -7.61
N SER A 97 14.34 -6.30 -7.26
CA SER A 97 13.08 -5.72 -6.78
C SER A 97 12.16 -5.24 -7.91
N GLU A 98 12.51 -5.46 -9.18
CA GLU A 98 11.74 -5.00 -10.33
C GLU A 98 10.44 -5.81 -10.51
N VAL A 99 9.30 -5.14 -10.38
CA VAL A 99 7.99 -5.75 -10.63
C VAL A 99 7.70 -5.73 -12.13
N THR A 100 7.78 -6.91 -12.75
CA THR A 100 7.58 -7.09 -14.20
C THR A 100 6.80 -8.37 -14.52
N GLY A 101 6.52 -8.57 -15.82
CA GLY A 101 5.86 -9.75 -16.35
C GLY A 101 4.35 -9.58 -16.54
N GLU A 102 3.68 -10.66 -16.92
CA GLU A 102 2.24 -10.67 -17.19
C GLU A 102 1.44 -10.21 -15.96
N GLY A 103 0.44 -9.35 -16.20
CA GLY A 103 -0.41 -8.77 -15.16
C GLY A 103 0.21 -7.63 -14.35
N ALA A 104 1.49 -7.29 -14.57
CA ALA A 104 2.08 -6.09 -13.99
C ALA A 104 1.58 -4.84 -14.72
N VAL A 105 1.16 -3.83 -13.96
CA VAL A 105 0.78 -2.50 -14.48
C VAL A 105 1.63 -1.44 -13.81
N SER A 106 1.94 -0.36 -14.54
CA SER A 106 2.81 0.71 -14.05
C SER A 106 2.18 2.07 -14.24
N THR A 107 2.53 3.03 -13.37
CA THR A 107 2.15 4.43 -13.50
C THR A 107 3.31 5.33 -13.06
N PRO A 108 3.44 6.55 -13.61
CA PRO A 108 4.48 7.49 -13.20
C PRO A 108 4.36 7.92 -11.74
N LEU A 109 5.51 8.04 -11.09
CA LEU A 109 5.64 8.75 -9.83
C LEU A 109 5.81 10.25 -10.10
N ILE A 110 5.06 11.06 -9.37
CA ILE A 110 5.03 12.52 -9.51
C ILE A 110 5.85 13.15 -8.39
N ILE A 111 6.79 14.02 -8.74
CA ILE A 111 7.52 14.84 -7.78
C ILE A 111 6.71 16.10 -7.51
N LYS A 112 6.38 16.37 -6.25
CA LYS A 112 5.73 17.61 -5.83
C LYS A 112 6.74 18.70 -5.55
N ASP A 113 6.26 19.94 -5.49
CA ASP A 113 7.06 21.08 -5.05
C ASP A 113 7.57 20.85 -3.62
N GLN A 114 8.78 21.31 -3.30
CA GLN A 114 9.38 21.09 -1.97
C GLN A 114 8.63 21.79 -0.83
N ASN A 115 7.80 22.80 -1.15
CA ASN A 115 6.92 23.47 -0.18
C ASN A 115 5.61 22.71 0.04
N ASP A 116 5.32 21.67 -0.75
CA ASP A 116 4.18 20.79 -0.52
C ASP A 116 4.39 20.01 0.79
N ARG A 117 3.36 19.96 1.63
CA ARG A 117 3.38 19.26 2.92
C ARG A 117 3.75 17.78 2.78
N TYR A 118 3.49 17.18 1.64
CA TYR A 118 3.72 15.77 1.33
C TYR A 118 4.81 15.56 0.29
N ALA A 119 5.68 16.55 0.03
CA ALA A 119 6.65 16.55 -1.06
C ALA A 119 7.53 15.28 -1.19
N TYR A 120 7.80 14.60 -0.07
CA TYR A 120 8.66 13.42 -0.03
C TYR A 120 7.91 12.08 -0.11
N GLN A 121 6.58 12.10 -0.31
CA GLN A 121 5.75 10.92 -0.50
C GLN A 121 5.73 10.45 -1.95
N TYR A 122 5.27 9.21 -2.16
CA TYR A 122 5.15 8.61 -3.49
C TYR A 122 3.83 8.99 -4.14
N HIS A 123 3.80 10.14 -4.83
CA HIS A 123 2.59 10.59 -5.52
C HIS A 123 2.38 9.88 -6.85
N VAL A 124 1.12 9.56 -7.14
CA VAL A 124 0.63 9.00 -8.39
C VAL A 124 -0.61 9.78 -8.82
N THR A 125 -0.93 9.72 -10.11
CA THR A 125 -2.15 10.32 -10.64
C THR A 125 -3.24 9.24 -10.76
N VAL A 126 -4.34 9.41 -10.04
CA VAL A 126 -5.55 8.56 -10.14
C VAL A 126 -6.61 9.32 -10.92
N GLU A 127 -7.08 8.73 -12.02
CA GLU A 127 -8.12 9.28 -12.89
C GLU A 127 -9.52 9.05 -12.30
N GLY A 128 -9.71 7.94 -11.59
CA GLY A 128 -10.95 7.58 -10.94
C GLY A 128 -10.95 6.13 -10.47
N ILE A 129 -12.07 5.71 -9.89
CA ILE A 129 -12.26 4.34 -9.39
C ILE A 129 -13.57 3.79 -9.96
N SER A 130 -13.53 2.60 -10.55
CA SER A 130 -14.75 1.87 -10.89
C SER A 130 -15.24 1.02 -9.72
N VAL A 131 -16.55 1.00 -9.50
CA VAL A 131 -17.25 0.00 -8.67
C VAL A 131 -17.95 -0.96 -9.61
N GLY A 132 -17.49 -2.21 -9.65
CA GLY A 132 -17.89 -3.16 -10.69
C GLY A 132 -17.57 -2.59 -12.08
N THR A 133 -18.60 -2.28 -12.87
CA THR A 133 -18.47 -1.69 -14.21
C THR A 133 -18.67 -0.18 -14.25
N THR A 134 -19.12 0.44 -13.16
CA THR A 134 -19.45 1.87 -13.11
C THR A 134 -18.21 2.68 -12.74
N PHE A 135 -17.72 3.53 -13.66
CA PHE A 135 -16.60 4.45 -13.39
C PHE A 135 -17.06 5.69 -12.62
N VAL A 136 -16.36 6.01 -11.53
CA VAL A 136 -16.51 7.26 -10.78
C VAL A 136 -15.24 8.08 -10.99
N PRO A 137 -15.30 9.26 -11.64
CA PRO A 137 -14.11 10.08 -11.84
C PRO A 137 -13.62 10.63 -10.50
N PHE A 138 -12.30 10.76 -10.34
CA PHE A 138 -11.71 11.32 -9.12
C PHE A 138 -12.14 12.78 -8.92
N ASP A 139 -12.23 13.53 -10.02
CA ASP A 139 -12.71 14.91 -10.07
C ASP A 139 -13.91 15.00 -11.02
N SER A 140 -15.01 15.59 -10.57
CA SER A 140 -16.26 15.69 -11.34
C SER A 140 -16.14 16.57 -12.59
N SER A 141 -15.12 17.44 -12.65
CA SER A 141 -14.80 18.22 -13.85
C SER A 141 -14.22 17.37 -14.99
N GLY A 142 -13.79 16.12 -14.70
CA GLY A 142 -13.16 15.21 -15.65
C GLY A 142 -11.66 15.43 -15.87
N SER A 143 -11.06 16.45 -15.25
CA SER A 143 -9.62 16.68 -15.25
C SER A 143 -9.06 16.50 -13.85
N VAL A 144 -8.04 15.66 -13.69
CA VAL A 144 -7.41 15.41 -12.39
C VAL A 144 -6.06 16.13 -12.27
N SER A 145 -5.73 16.60 -11.07
CA SER A 145 -4.41 17.16 -10.79
C SER A 145 -3.35 16.06 -10.76
N LYS A 146 -2.15 16.34 -11.29
CA LYS A 146 -1.05 15.37 -11.25
C LYS A 146 -0.62 15.09 -9.82
N GLY A 147 -0.43 13.82 -9.50
CA GLY A 147 -0.01 13.40 -8.16
C GLY A 147 -1.08 13.68 -7.10
N ASN A 148 -2.36 13.55 -7.46
CA ASN A 148 -3.51 13.79 -6.57
C ASN A 148 -3.64 12.77 -5.43
N MET A 149 -2.93 11.65 -5.48
CA MET A 149 -2.91 10.64 -4.43
C MET A 149 -1.48 10.21 -4.15
N PHE A 150 -1.14 9.88 -2.91
CA PHE A 150 0.15 9.26 -2.58
C PHE A 150 -0.01 7.89 -1.94
N LEU A 151 0.96 7.01 -2.19
CA LEU A 151 1.03 5.69 -1.58
C LEU A 151 1.62 5.80 -0.18
N ASP A 152 0.95 5.19 0.80
CA ASP A 152 1.42 5.19 2.17
C ASP A 152 1.21 3.80 2.80
N SER A 153 2.32 3.11 3.08
CA SER A 153 2.29 1.82 3.77
C SER A 153 2.04 1.97 5.28
N GLY A 154 2.18 3.16 5.84
CA GLY A 154 1.91 3.45 7.25
C GLY A 154 0.45 3.75 7.55
N THR A 155 -0.35 4.08 6.54
CA THR A 155 -1.80 4.28 6.68
C THR A 155 -2.55 3.03 6.25
N GLN A 156 -3.30 2.40 7.15
CA GLN A 156 -4.02 1.16 6.85
C GLN A 156 -5.12 1.34 5.80
N VAL A 157 -5.92 2.40 5.96
CA VAL A 157 -7.08 2.73 5.13
C VAL A 157 -6.70 3.50 3.87
N THR A 158 -7.53 3.41 2.84
CA THR A 158 -7.47 4.35 1.71
C THR A 158 -8.31 5.58 2.05
N VAL A 159 -7.68 6.76 2.03
CA VAL A 159 -8.33 8.04 2.36
C VAL A 159 -8.65 8.78 1.07
N LEU A 160 -9.87 9.29 0.95
CA LEU A 160 -10.35 9.97 -0.25
C LEU A 160 -10.96 11.35 0.10
N PRO A 161 -10.81 12.35 -0.79
CA PRO A 161 -11.48 13.64 -0.62
C PRO A 161 -13.00 13.48 -0.55
N GLN A 162 -13.67 14.33 0.24
CA GLN A 162 -15.09 14.25 0.56
C GLN A 162 -15.99 14.00 -0.68
N ASP A 163 -15.82 14.82 -1.72
CA ASP A 163 -16.69 14.78 -2.90
C ASP A 163 -16.52 13.49 -3.70
N PHE A 164 -15.29 12.98 -3.80
CA PHE A 164 -15.00 11.72 -4.46
C PHE A 164 -15.45 10.52 -3.62
N TYR A 165 -15.18 10.55 -2.32
CA TYR A 165 -15.62 9.53 -1.37
C TYR A 165 -17.14 9.33 -1.40
N GLY A 166 -17.91 10.43 -1.32
CA GLY A 166 -19.37 10.37 -1.33
C GLY A 166 -19.93 9.67 -2.56
N GLN A 167 -19.49 10.09 -3.75
CA GLN A 167 -19.91 9.50 -5.03
C GLN A 167 -19.51 8.03 -5.15
N LEU A 168 -18.29 7.68 -4.74
CA LEU A 168 -17.80 6.32 -4.79
C LEU A 168 -18.60 5.41 -3.85
N MET A 169 -18.85 5.85 -2.61
CA MET A 169 -19.59 5.08 -1.62
C MET A 169 -21.05 4.90 -1.99
N GLU A 170 -21.68 5.82 -2.73
CA GLU A 170 -23.01 5.60 -3.31
C GLU A 170 -23.02 4.42 -4.29
N GLN A 171 -21.99 4.28 -5.12
CA GLN A 171 -21.89 3.15 -6.05
C GLN A 171 -21.59 1.85 -5.31
N VAL A 172 -20.73 1.89 -4.29
CA VAL A 172 -20.47 0.72 -3.42
C VAL A 172 -21.77 0.23 -2.76
N LYS A 173 -22.60 1.14 -2.23
CA LYS A 173 -23.90 0.81 -1.63
C LYS A 173 -24.85 0.16 -2.64
N LYS A 174 -24.89 0.65 -3.88
CA LYS A 174 -25.75 0.09 -4.95
C LYS A 174 -25.26 -1.28 -5.43
N ALA A 175 -23.97 -1.56 -5.31
CA ALA A 175 -23.35 -2.78 -5.80
C ALA A 175 -23.48 -3.97 -4.83
N VAL A 176 -23.98 -3.75 -3.62
CA VAL A 176 -24.13 -4.78 -2.57
C VAL A 176 -25.61 -4.92 -2.20
N ASP A 177 -26.12 -6.14 -2.27
CA ASP A 177 -27.51 -6.46 -1.90
C ASP A 177 -27.67 -6.69 -0.39
N LEU A 178 -27.12 -5.77 0.40
CA LEU A 178 -27.25 -5.74 1.86
C LEU A 178 -27.53 -4.31 2.31
N LYS A 179 -28.32 -4.17 3.36
CA LYS A 179 -28.51 -2.85 3.99
C LYS A 179 -27.22 -2.45 4.70
N PRO A 180 -26.66 -1.28 4.40
CA PRO A 180 -25.51 -0.81 5.12
C PRO A 180 -25.85 -0.30 6.50
N VAL A 181 -24.88 -0.39 7.39
CA VAL A 181 -24.91 0.18 8.74
C VAL A 181 -23.72 1.13 8.92
N LEU A 182 -23.87 2.11 9.80
CA LEU A 182 -22.78 2.98 10.24
C LEU A 182 -22.36 2.54 11.64
N VAL A 183 -21.06 2.34 11.81
CA VAL A 183 -20.45 1.88 13.07
C VAL A 183 -19.41 2.90 13.50
N GLY A 184 -19.27 3.11 14.81
CA GLY A 184 -18.39 4.13 15.39
C GLY A 184 -19.11 5.40 15.84
N ASP A 185 -18.34 6.35 16.37
CA ASP A 185 -18.84 7.63 16.89
C ASP A 185 -18.64 8.73 15.83
N PRO A 186 -19.68 9.52 15.48
CA PRO A 186 -19.55 10.71 14.63
C PRO A 186 -18.40 11.66 15.01
N LYS A 187 -17.99 11.69 16.29
CA LYS A 187 -16.86 12.50 16.77
C LYS A 187 -15.49 11.90 16.47
N ASN A 188 -15.40 10.57 16.38
CA ASN A 188 -14.16 9.81 16.19
C ASN A 188 -14.08 9.13 14.82
N GLY A 189 -15.01 9.46 13.92
CA GLY A 189 -15.15 8.89 12.58
C GLY A 189 -16.17 7.74 12.53
N THR A 190 -16.90 7.67 11.43
CA THR A 190 -17.86 6.58 11.20
C THR A 190 -17.32 5.63 10.14
N ARG A 191 -17.70 4.36 10.23
CA ARG A 191 -17.37 3.36 9.23
C ARG A 191 -18.64 2.82 8.63
N PHE A 192 -18.62 2.78 7.31
CA PHE A 192 -19.62 2.10 6.53
C PHE A 192 -19.39 0.59 6.59
N CYS A 193 -20.36 -0.17 7.06
CA CYS A 193 -20.24 -1.61 7.21
C CYS A 193 -21.49 -2.35 6.71
N TYR A 194 -21.34 -3.66 6.54
CA TYR A 194 -22.44 -4.59 6.29
C TYR A 194 -22.47 -5.66 7.38
N ASN A 195 -23.68 -6.02 7.83
CA ASN A 195 -23.89 -7.11 8.78
C ASN A 195 -23.79 -8.46 8.06
N THR A 196 -22.55 -8.90 7.84
CA THR A 196 -22.24 -10.18 7.24
C THR A 196 -20.82 -10.61 7.59
N SER A 197 -20.62 -11.92 7.69
CA SER A 197 -19.33 -12.54 7.97
C SER A 197 -18.63 -13.07 6.72
N THR A 198 -19.20 -12.91 5.52
CA THR A 198 -18.58 -13.41 4.27
C THR A 198 -18.42 -12.32 3.23
N LEU A 199 -17.23 -12.29 2.61
CA LEU A 199 -16.90 -11.39 1.49
C LEU A 199 -17.69 -11.72 0.22
N ASP A 200 -18.34 -12.90 0.13
CA ASP A 200 -19.10 -13.31 -1.05
C ASP A 200 -20.23 -12.33 -1.40
N HIS A 201 -20.90 -11.77 -0.39
CA HIS A 201 -21.94 -10.77 -0.59
C HIS A 201 -21.41 -9.44 -1.12
N LEU A 202 -20.10 -9.19 -0.99
CA LEU A 202 -19.45 -7.94 -1.38
C LEU A 202 -18.76 -8.01 -2.75
N LYS A 203 -18.82 -9.15 -3.45
CA LYS A 203 -18.17 -9.32 -4.77
C LYS A 203 -18.56 -8.24 -5.79
N GLY A 204 -19.81 -7.75 -5.73
CA GLY A 204 -20.29 -6.64 -6.56
C GLY A 204 -19.56 -5.32 -6.32
N ALA A 205 -19.06 -5.08 -5.11
CA ALA A 205 -18.28 -3.91 -4.72
C ALA A 205 -16.77 -4.05 -4.99
N THR A 206 -16.39 -4.86 -5.98
CA THR A 206 -15.00 -4.88 -6.48
C THR A 206 -14.62 -3.50 -7.01
N LEU A 207 -13.48 -2.99 -6.57
CA LEU A 207 -12.99 -1.67 -6.99
C LEU A 207 -11.92 -1.84 -8.07
N THR A 208 -11.87 -0.93 -9.04
CA THR A 208 -10.74 -0.83 -9.98
C THR A 208 -10.21 0.58 -9.96
N VAL A 209 -8.97 0.76 -9.49
CA VAL A 209 -8.29 2.06 -9.49
C VAL A 209 -7.66 2.26 -10.85
N HIS A 210 -8.00 3.37 -11.51
CA HIS A 210 -7.48 3.75 -12.82
C HIS A 210 -6.41 4.81 -12.62
N PHE A 211 -5.17 4.42 -12.88
CA PHE A 211 -4.02 5.31 -12.83
C PHE A 211 -3.76 5.93 -14.20
N GLU A 212 -3.14 7.10 -14.18
CA GLU A 212 -2.57 7.70 -15.38
C GLU A 212 -1.67 6.71 -16.13
N GLY A 213 -1.76 6.75 -17.47
CA GLY A 213 -1.02 5.85 -18.36
C GLY A 213 -1.74 4.52 -18.63
N GLY A 214 -2.97 4.37 -18.14
CA GLY A 214 -3.84 3.22 -18.42
C GLY A 214 -3.65 2.03 -17.48
N GLY A 215 -2.83 2.17 -16.44
CA GLY A 215 -2.65 1.14 -15.41
C GLY A 215 -3.93 0.96 -14.60
N LYS A 216 -4.40 -0.29 -14.47
CA LYS A 216 -5.63 -0.61 -13.72
C LYS A 216 -5.34 -1.63 -12.64
N VAL A 217 -5.59 -1.27 -11.38
CA VAL A 217 -5.42 -2.15 -10.23
C VAL A 217 -6.79 -2.53 -9.69
N LYS A 218 -7.10 -3.83 -9.72
CA LYS A 218 -8.38 -4.37 -9.27
C LYS A 218 -8.28 -4.82 -7.81
N LEU A 219 -9.03 -4.18 -6.93
CA LEU A 219 -9.15 -4.51 -5.52
C LEU A 219 -10.39 -5.37 -5.29
N THR A 220 -10.19 -6.55 -4.73
CA THR A 220 -11.29 -7.41 -4.31
C THR A 220 -11.81 -6.93 -2.96
N PRO A 221 -12.96 -7.45 -2.48
CA PRO A 221 -13.43 -7.15 -1.13
C PRO A 221 -12.40 -7.39 -0.02
N GLU A 222 -11.43 -8.30 -0.20
CA GLU A 222 -10.33 -8.54 0.78
C GLU A 222 -9.45 -7.30 0.98
N GLN A 223 -9.23 -6.49 -0.06
CA GLN A 223 -8.46 -5.24 0.02
C GLN A 223 -9.32 -4.02 0.38
N ALA A 224 -10.63 -4.10 0.17
CA ALA A 224 -11.54 -2.96 0.31
C ALA A 224 -12.37 -2.99 1.61
N PHE A 225 -12.41 -4.11 2.33
CA PHE A 225 -13.17 -4.29 3.56
C PHE A 225 -12.36 -5.05 4.61
N PHE A 226 -12.71 -4.89 5.88
CA PHE A 226 -12.12 -5.64 6.99
C PHE A 226 -13.19 -6.22 7.91
N HIS A 227 -12.85 -7.35 8.53
CA HIS A 227 -13.69 -8.00 9.52
C HIS A 227 -13.56 -7.30 10.87
N THR A 228 -14.70 -7.04 11.51
CA THR A 228 -14.77 -6.60 12.91
C THR A 228 -15.99 -7.18 13.59
N GLU A 229 -15.99 -7.22 14.91
CA GLU A 229 -17.17 -7.55 15.71
C GLU A 229 -17.57 -6.32 16.53
N ASP A 230 -18.86 -5.99 16.51
CA ASP A 230 -19.44 -4.86 17.26
C ASP A 230 -20.84 -5.26 17.74
N ASP A 231 -21.14 -5.06 19.03
CA ASP A 231 -22.41 -5.45 19.66
C ASP A 231 -22.90 -6.88 19.32
N GLY A 232 -21.96 -7.83 19.18
CA GLY A 232 -22.26 -9.23 18.85
C GLY A 232 -22.55 -9.50 17.37
N TYR A 233 -22.46 -8.49 16.49
CA TYR A 233 -22.55 -8.64 15.05
C TYR A 233 -21.18 -8.84 14.42
N LYS A 234 -21.10 -9.76 13.45
CA LYS A 234 -19.95 -9.89 12.57
C LYS A 234 -20.13 -8.95 11.39
N LEU A 235 -19.23 -7.98 11.29
CA LEU A 235 -19.32 -6.90 10.34
C LEU A 235 -18.16 -6.97 9.33
N LEU A 236 -18.48 -6.55 8.12
CA LEU A 236 -17.48 -6.20 7.10
C LEU A 236 -17.55 -4.70 6.86
N CYS A 237 -16.52 -3.99 7.31
CA CYS A 237 -16.43 -2.53 7.29
C CYS A 237 -15.48 -2.05 6.19
N SER A 238 -15.83 -0.93 5.55
CA SER A 238 -15.06 -0.31 4.48
C SER A 238 -13.67 0.13 4.94
N MET A 239 -12.65 -0.18 4.14
CA MET A 239 -11.30 0.37 4.23
C MET A 239 -11.14 1.69 3.47
N LEU A 240 -12.20 2.17 2.82
CA LEU A 240 -12.28 3.53 2.30
C LEU A 240 -12.75 4.48 3.40
N MET A 241 -12.03 5.58 3.54
CA MET A 241 -12.30 6.63 4.51
C MET A 241 -12.39 8.00 3.85
N ASN A 242 -13.17 8.86 4.49
CA ASN A 242 -13.28 10.26 4.13
C ASN A 242 -12.13 11.06 4.75
N ALA A 243 -11.47 11.90 3.96
CA ALA A 243 -10.39 12.77 4.41
C ALA A 243 -10.78 13.63 5.62
N THR A 244 -12.02 14.13 5.67
CA THR A 244 -12.52 14.95 6.78
C THR A 244 -12.56 14.21 8.12
N GLU A 245 -12.59 12.88 8.11
CA GLU A 245 -12.59 12.03 9.31
C GLU A 245 -11.18 11.59 9.75
N VAL A 246 -10.16 11.73 8.89
CA VAL A 246 -8.77 11.29 9.17
C VAL A 246 -7.81 12.46 9.34
N ALA A 247 -7.95 13.48 8.49
CA ALA A 247 -7.04 14.59 8.38
C ALA A 247 -7.79 15.88 8.67
N SER A 248 -7.86 16.25 9.95
CA SER A 248 -8.54 17.46 10.42
C SER A 248 -8.01 18.76 9.80
N GLU A 249 -6.83 18.74 9.17
CA GLU A 249 -6.16 19.89 8.59
C GLU A 249 -6.10 19.89 7.06
N ASP A 250 -6.36 18.76 6.39
CA ASP A 250 -6.33 18.67 4.93
C ASP A 250 -7.47 17.77 4.41
N VAL A 251 -8.59 18.41 4.10
CA VAL A 251 -9.81 17.76 3.61
C VAL A 251 -9.70 17.25 2.17
N ASN A 252 -8.62 17.61 1.46
CA ASN A 252 -8.37 17.23 0.08
C ASN A 252 -7.29 16.16 -0.06
N VAL A 253 -6.75 15.65 1.06
CA VAL A 253 -5.74 14.60 1.03
C VAL A 253 -6.32 13.30 0.46
N ALA A 254 -5.56 12.64 -0.41
CA ALA A 254 -5.88 11.30 -0.89
C ALA A 254 -4.69 10.36 -0.66
N ILE A 255 -4.96 9.24 -0.01
CA ILE A 255 -3.94 8.28 0.45
C ILE A 255 -4.32 6.89 -0.06
N TYR A 256 -3.41 6.24 -0.76
CA TYR A 256 -3.53 4.83 -1.13
C TYR A 256 -2.92 3.97 -0.01
N GLY A 257 -3.78 3.42 0.85
CA GLY A 257 -3.36 2.77 2.09
C GLY A 257 -2.77 1.37 1.90
N SER A 258 -2.22 0.81 2.98
CA SER A 258 -1.54 -0.48 2.98
C SER A 258 -2.47 -1.67 2.70
N ASN A 259 -3.73 -1.63 3.13
CA ASN A 259 -4.70 -2.68 2.79
C ASN A 259 -4.94 -2.79 1.28
N ALA A 260 -5.05 -1.65 0.58
CA ALA A 260 -5.20 -1.62 -0.88
C ALA A 260 -3.92 -2.06 -1.63
N GLN A 261 -2.78 -2.06 -0.93
CA GLN A 261 -1.49 -2.56 -1.42
C GLN A 261 -1.25 -4.04 -1.07
N SER A 262 -2.10 -4.66 -0.24
CA SER A 262 -1.93 -6.06 0.17
C SER A 262 -2.28 -7.05 -0.93
N ASN A 263 -1.58 -8.18 -0.97
CA ASN A 263 -1.63 -9.15 -2.08
C ASN A 263 -1.27 -8.54 -3.45
N PHE A 264 -0.40 -7.52 -3.43
CA PHE A 264 0.30 -7.02 -4.61
C PHE A 264 1.79 -7.01 -4.35
N TRP A 265 2.56 -7.45 -5.35
CA TRP A 265 3.96 -7.11 -5.43
C TRP A 265 4.04 -5.69 -5.99
N VAL A 266 4.38 -4.73 -5.14
CA VAL A 266 4.44 -3.29 -5.45
C VAL A 266 5.89 -2.88 -5.54
N GLY A 267 6.30 -2.35 -6.69
CA GLY A 267 7.68 -2.01 -6.99
C GLY A 267 7.84 -0.53 -7.28
N PHE A 268 8.83 0.09 -6.65
CA PHE A 268 9.17 1.50 -6.78
C PHE A 268 10.54 1.59 -7.46
N ASP A 269 10.55 2.07 -8.70
CA ASP A 269 11.76 2.38 -9.45
C ASP A 269 11.94 3.90 -9.44
N LEU A 270 12.78 4.39 -8.53
CA LEU A 270 12.99 5.82 -8.34
C LEU A 270 14.07 6.39 -9.27
N GLU A 271 14.65 5.56 -10.13
CA GLU A 271 15.53 5.99 -11.22
C GLU A 271 14.68 6.29 -12.47
N ARG A 272 13.68 5.45 -12.74
CA ARG A 272 12.71 5.65 -13.81
C ARG A 272 11.50 6.47 -13.39
N MET A 273 11.37 6.78 -12.10
CA MET A 273 10.22 7.45 -11.50
C MET A 273 8.90 6.75 -11.83
N MET A 274 8.84 5.45 -11.59
CA MET A 274 7.67 4.61 -11.84
C MET A 274 7.34 3.77 -10.61
N VAL A 275 6.04 3.56 -10.39
CA VAL A 275 5.56 2.51 -9.50
C VAL A 275 4.81 1.45 -10.31
N SER A 276 4.97 0.19 -9.93
CA SER A 276 4.35 -0.95 -10.60
C SER A 276 3.64 -1.84 -9.61
N PHE A 277 2.53 -2.43 -10.02
CA PHE A 277 1.67 -3.29 -9.22
C PHE A 277 1.44 -4.60 -9.95
N LYS A 278 1.56 -5.71 -9.24
CA LYS A 278 1.25 -7.04 -9.78
C LYS A 278 0.49 -7.87 -8.74
N PRO A 279 -0.73 -8.34 -9.02
CA PRO A 279 -1.44 -9.25 -8.12
C PRO A 279 -0.55 -10.45 -7.76
N THR A 280 -0.34 -10.68 -6.46
CA THR A 280 0.57 -11.70 -5.95
C THR A 280 0.07 -12.19 -4.60
N ASP A 281 0.05 -13.51 -4.37
CA ASP A 281 -0.19 -14.05 -3.02
C ASP A 281 1.05 -13.79 -2.16
N CYS A 282 1.00 -12.73 -1.36
CA CYS A 282 2.12 -12.29 -0.54
C CYS A 282 2.39 -13.19 0.66
N ARG A 283 1.50 -14.14 0.99
CA ARG A 283 1.73 -15.12 2.06
C ARG A 283 2.66 -16.25 1.61
N SER A 284 2.69 -16.54 0.31
CA SER A 284 3.47 -17.63 -0.29
C SER A 284 4.92 -17.25 -0.65
N GLY A 285 5.28 -15.96 -0.54
CA GLY A 285 6.50 -15.36 -1.10
C GLY A 285 7.84 -15.67 -0.40
N GLY A 286 7.89 -16.70 0.46
CA GLY A 286 9.13 -17.14 1.12
C GLY A 286 10.08 -17.95 0.24
N ASP A 287 9.63 -18.46 -0.91
CA ASP A 287 10.44 -19.30 -1.80
C ASP A 287 10.74 -18.61 -3.13
N GLY A 288 11.70 -17.68 -3.10
CA GLY A 288 12.45 -17.26 -4.28
C GLY A 288 13.34 -18.39 -4.81
N LYS A 289 12.78 -19.53 -5.21
CA LYS A 289 13.46 -20.47 -6.10
C LYS A 289 13.23 -20.02 -7.52
N SER A 290 14.27 -19.40 -8.08
CA SER A 290 14.53 -19.36 -9.52
C SER A 290 14.21 -20.73 -10.13
N THR A 291 13.07 -20.85 -10.81
CA THR A 291 12.77 -22.00 -11.66
C THR A 291 13.65 -21.90 -12.89
N GLY A 292 14.87 -22.42 -12.76
CA GLY A 292 15.73 -22.74 -13.88
C GLY A 292 14.99 -23.73 -14.78
N ASP A 293 14.80 -23.32 -16.02
CA ASP A 293 14.10 -24.03 -17.07
C ASP A 293 14.90 -25.29 -17.47
N GLY A 294 14.66 -26.39 -16.75
CA GLY A 294 15.28 -27.68 -16.99
C GLY A 294 14.48 -28.48 -18.02
N LYS A 295 14.70 -28.21 -19.31
CA LYS A 295 14.28 -29.09 -20.42
C LYS A 295 14.79 -30.51 -20.19
N LYS A 296 13.91 -31.42 -19.76
CA LYS A 296 14.14 -32.87 -19.84
C LYS A 296 14.01 -33.32 -21.30
N ASN A 297 15.14 -33.35 -22.02
CA ASN A 297 15.26 -34.17 -23.23
C ASN A 297 15.23 -35.65 -22.81
N ARG A 298 14.13 -36.35 -23.12
CA ARG A 298 14.10 -37.81 -23.16
C ARG A 298 14.63 -38.26 -24.52
N SER A 299 15.91 -38.64 -24.58
CA SER A 299 16.41 -39.49 -25.65
C SER A 299 15.91 -40.92 -25.41
N LYS A 300 15.09 -41.41 -26.35
CA LYS A 300 14.89 -42.85 -26.55
C LYS A 300 16.14 -43.38 -27.24
N GLU A 301 16.86 -44.28 -26.61
CA GLU A 301 17.70 -45.24 -27.33
C GLU A 301 17.08 -46.62 -27.14
N GLY A 302 16.70 -47.21 -28.27
CA GLY A 302 16.46 -48.63 -28.39
C GLY A 302 17.69 -49.28 -28.99
N LYS A 303 18.19 -50.31 -28.32
CA LYS A 303 18.53 -51.61 -28.89
C LYS A 303 18.78 -52.60 -27.76
#